data_AF-A0A2E7RLF6-F1
#
_entry.id   AF-A0A2E7RLF6-F1
#
_cell.length_a   1.000
_cell.length_b   1.000
_cell.length_c   1.000
_cell.angle_alpha   90.00
_cell.angle_beta   90.00
_cell.angle_gamma   90.00
#
_symmetry.space_group_name_H-M   'P 1'
#
loop_
_entity.id
_entity.type
_entity.pdbx_description
1 polymer ?
#
loop_
_entity_poly.entity_id
_entity_poly.type
_entity_poly.pdbx_seq_one_letter_code
_entity_poly.pdbx_strand_id
1 'polypeptide(L)'
;MCFHILILMGVRRLIRAPIFFAAVGSQANVGGAASAPIVASAFHPALAPVGVLLAVAGYVLGIYAALLCASLLSWVNTISIT
;
A
#
# COMPACT_ATOMS: atom_id res chain seq x y z
N MET A 1 0.86 -7.99 -12.30
CA MET A 1 0.18 -8.79 -11.27
C MET A 1 1.06 -9.87 -10.65
N CYS A 2 1.80 -10.66 -11.43
CA CYS A 2 2.70 -11.67 -10.87
C CYS A 2 3.74 -11.09 -9.89
N PHE A 3 4.41 -9.99 -10.24
CA PHE A 3 5.37 -9.32 -9.34
C PHE A 3 4.74 -8.83 -8.04
N HIS A 4 3.55 -8.23 -8.12
CA HIS A 4 2.79 -7.75 -6.95
C HIS A 4 2.49 -8.88 -5.97
N ILE A 5 1.97 -10.00 -6.47
CA ILE A 5 1.64 -11.18 -5.66
C ILE A 5 2.91 -11.82 -5.08
N LEU A 6 3.98 -11.92 -5.88
CA LEU A 6 5.24 -12.50 -5.45
C LEU A 6 5.86 -11.72 -4.29
N ILE A 7 5.88 -10.38 -4.41
CA ILE A 7 6.37 -9.48 -3.35
C ILE A 7 5.49 -9.61 -2.10
N LEU A 8 4.16 -9.56 -2.24
CA LEU A 8 3.24 -9.69 -1.10
C LEU A 8 3.40 -11.02 -0.36
N MET A 9 3.52 -12.13 -1.09
CA MET A 9 3.71 -13.45 -0.49
C MET A 9 5.09 -13.59 0.17
N GLY A 10 6.13 -13.00 -0.44
CA GLY A 10 7.48 -12.92 0.14
C GLY A 10 7.49 -12.11 1.43
N VAL A 11 6.96 -10.89 1.39
CA VAL A 11 6.88 -9.99 2.56
C VAL A 11 6.03 -10.62 3.66
N ARG A 12 4.87 -11.19 3.34
CA ARG A 12 4.01 -11.93 4.29
C ARG A 12 4.82 -12.99 5.04
N ARG A 13 5.66 -13.75 4.34
CA ARG A 13 6.46 -14.82 4.95
C ARG A 13 7.61 -14.27 5.78
N LEU A 14 8.23 -13.17 5.35
CA LEU A 14 9.29 -12.49 6.09
C LEU A 14 8.81 -11.99 7.46
N ILE A 15 7.66 -11.30 7.49
CA ILE A 15 7.10 -10.74 8.73
C ILE A 15 6.20 -11.74 9.49
N ARG A 16 6.06 -12.97 8.97
CA ARG A 16 5.16 -14.02 9.50
C ARG A 16 3.73 -13.53 9.73
N ALA A 17 3.23 -12.67 8.84
CA ALA A 17 1.87 -12.13 8.95
C ALA A 17 0.80 -13.16 8.53
N PRO A 18 -0.38 -13.14 9.16
CA PRO A 18 -1.52 -13.94 8.73
C PRO A 18 -2.03 -13.50 7.35
N ILE A 19 -2.71 -14.41 6.65
CA ILE A 19 -3.26 -14.18 5.31
C ILE A 19 -4.22 -12.98 5.27
N PHE A 20 -4.92 -12.72 6.38
CA PHE A 20 -5.76 -11.54 6.58
C PHE A 20 -5.05 -10.24 6.19
N PHE A 21 -3.87 -9.95 6.77
CA PHE A 21 -3.13 -8.72 6.49
C PHE A 21 -2.59 -8.68 5.06
N ALA A 22 -2.28 -9.82 4.46
CA ALA A 22 -1.85 -9.86 3.06
C ALA A 22 -3.00 -9.51 2.10
N ALA A 23 -4.21 -10.02 2.34
CA ALA A 23 -5.39 -9.74 1.53
C ALA A 23 -5.85 -8.29 1.68
N VAL A 24 -6.02 -7.82 2.93
CA VAL A 24 -6.45 -6.45 3.23
C VAL A 24 -5.38 -5.43 2.82
N GLY A 25 -4.10 -5.73 3.04
CA GLY A 25 -2.98 -4.88 2.61
C GLY A 25 -2.90 -4.72 1.09
N SER A 26 -3.13 -5.79 0.34
CA SER A 26 -3.22 -5.68 -1.12
C SER A 26 -4.37 -4.78 -1.57
N GLN A 27 -5.53 -4.88 -0.91
CA GLN A 27 -6.69 -4.05 -1.22
C GLN A 27 -6.53 -2.59 -0.75
N ALA A 28 -5.82 -2.36 0.35
CA ALA A 28 -5.45 -1.02 0.80
C ALA A 28 -4.60 -0.29 -0.24
N ASN A 29 -3.74 -1.00 -0.98
CA ASN A 29 -2.85 -0.39 -1.96
C ASN A 29 -3.46 -0.25 -3.36
N VAL A 30 -4.26 -1.23 -3.84
CA VAL A 30 -4.85 -1.21 -5.19
C VAL A 30 -6.28 -0.66 -5.21
N GLY A 31 -7.07 -0.97 -4.18
CA GLY A 31 -8.48 -0.61 -4.06
C GLY A 31 -8.79 0.50 -3.06
N GLY A 32 -7.76 1.03 -2.38
CA GLY A 32 -7.82 2.19 -1.50
C GLY A 32 -8.80 2.06 -0.32
N ALA A 33 -9.27 3.22 0.17
CA ALA A 33 -10.17 3.33 1.32
C ALA A 33 -11.58 2.78 1.05
N ALA A 34 -11.97 2.58 -0.21
CA ALA A 34 -13.26 2.01 -0.56
C ALA A 34 -13.27 0.48 -0.42
N SER A 35 -12.26 -0.21 -0.96
CA SER A 35 -12.29 -1.68 -1.10
C SER A 35 -11.65 -2.43 0.08
N ALA A 36 -10.65 -1.84 0.73
CA ALA A 36 -9.96 -2.48 1.87
C ALA A 36 -10.87 -2.79 3.08
N PRO A 37 -11.79 -1.89 3.51
CA PRO A 37 -12.68 -2.16 4.64
C PRO A 37 -13.70 -3.23 4.31
N ILE A 38 -14.14 -3.33 3.05
CA ILE A 38 -15.09 -4.34 2.58
C ILE A 38 -14.46 -5.73 2.65
N VAL A 39 -13.20 -5.86 2.22
CA VAL A 39 -12.49 -7.14 2.34
C VAL A 39 -12.15 -7.47 3.79
N ALA A 40 -11.85 -6.47 4.63
CA ALA A 40 -11.64 -6.70 6.06
C ALA A 40 -12.92 -7.12 6.80
N SER A 41 -14.07 -6.51 6.47
CA SER A 41 -15.36 -6.82 7.08
C SER A 41 -15.89 -8.21 6.71
N ALA A 42 -15.48 -8.74 5.54
CA ALA A 42 -15.75 -10.11 5.13
C ALA A 42 -15.12 -11.16 6.05
N PHE A 43 -14.02 -10.83 6.76
CA PHE A 43 -13.46 -11.69 7.79
C PHE A 43 -14.19 -11.53 9.13
N HIS A 44 -14.33 -10.28 9.58
CA HIS A 44 -15.13 -9.95 10.74
C HIS A 44 -15.52 -8.46 10.70
N PRO A 45 -16.78 -8.07 10.93
CA PRO A 45 -17.20 -6.67 10.84
C PRO A 45 -16.39 -5.73 11.74
N ALA A 46 -15.91 -6.18 12.91
CA ALA A 46 -15.06 -5.34 13.77
C ALA A 46 -13.66 -5.05 13.21
N LEU A 47 -13.26 -5.70 12.10
CA LEU A 47 -11.98 -5.48 11.42
C LEU A 47 -12.07 -4.43 10.29
N ALA A 48 -13.27 -3.96 9.93
CA ALA A 48 -13.43 -2.91 8.92
C ALA A 48 -12.60 -1.63 9.22
N PRO A 49 -12.53 -1.13 10.48
CA PRO A 49 -11.70 0.03 10.82
C PRO A 49 -10.22 -0.21 10.54
N VAL A 50 -9.72 -1.44 10.76
CA VAL A 50 -8.33 -1.79 10.49
C VAL A 50 -8.04 -1.66 9.00
N GLY A 51 -8.95 -2.12 8.13
CA GLY A 51 -8.84 -1.95 6.69
C GLY A 51 -8.81 -0.48 6.25
N VAL A 52 -9.64 0.38 6.86
CA VAL A 52 -9.61 1.84 6.62
C VAL A 52 -8.27 2.43 7.02
N LEU A 53 -7.80 2.14 8.24
CA LEU A 53 -6.53 2.68 8.76
C LEU A 53 -5.33 2.24 7.90
N LEU A 54 -5.32 0.98 7.44
CA LEU A 54 -4.28 0.47 6.56
C LEU A 54 -4.26 1.18 5.20
N ALA A 55 -5.44 1.50 4.66
CA ALA A 55 -5.56 2.28 3.42
C ALA A 55 -5.11 3.74 3.61
N VAL A 56 -5.49 4.38 4.71
CA VAL A 56 -5.06 5.76 5.00
C VAL A 56 -3.55 5.82 5.22
N ALA A 57 -2.97 4.88 5.95
CA ALA A 57 -1.52 4.80 6.14
C ALA A 57 -0.77 4.65 4.81
N GLY A 58 -1.27 3.77 3.92
CA GLY A 58 -0.73 3.62 2.56
C GLY A 58 -0.80 4.93 1.75
N TYR A 59 -1.90 5.67 1.86
CA TYR A 59 -2.07 6.95 1.16
C TYR A 59 -1.10 8.02 1.66
N VAL A 60 -0.94 8.14 2.98
CA VAL A 60 0.01 9.09 3.60
C VAL A 60 1.44 8.78 3.17
N LEU A 61 1.86 7.51 3.24
CA LEU A 61 3.18 7.10 2.76
C LEU A 61 3.36 7.35 1.25
N GLY A 62 2.31 7.10 0.46
CA GLY A 62 2.28 7.35 -0.97
C GLY A 62 2.51 8.83 -1.32
N ILE A 63 1.90 9.77 -0.58
CA ILE A 63 2.10 11.20 -0.77
C ILE A 63 3.57 11.57 -0.56
N TYR A 64 4.18 11.12 0.53
CA TYR A 64 5.60 11.44 0.79
C TYR A 64 6.53 10.82 -0.26
N ALA A 65 6.27 9.59 -0.68
CA ALA A 65 7.03 8.96 -1.76
C ALA A 65 6.89 9.73 -3.09
N ALA A 66 5.70 10.22 -3.42
CA ALA A 66 5.45 11.02 -4.61
C ALA A 66 6.20 12.36 -4.57
N LEU A 67 6.21 13.04 -3.42
CA LEU A 67 6.97 14.28 -3.22
C LEU A 67 8.48 14.06 -3.34
N LEU A 68 8.99 12.95 -2.81
CA LEU A 68 10.39 12.56 -3.00
C LEU A 68 10.69 12.33 -4.49
N CYS A 69 9.82 11.62 -5.19
CA CYS A 69 9.96 11.36 -6.62
C CYS A 69 9.96 12.67 -7.44
N ALA A 70 9.07 13.61 -7.10
CA ALA A 70 9.04 14.93 -7.71
C ALA A 70 10.33 15.72 -7.48
N SER A 71 10.89 15.65 -6.27
CA SER A 71 12.17 16.27 -5.92
C SER A 71 13.33 15.69 -6.73
N LEU A 72 13.37 14.36 -6.89
CA LEU A 72 14.38 13.66 -7.69
C LEU A 72 14.30 14.02 -9.17
N LEU A 73 13.09 14.08 -9.73
CA LEU A 73 12.87 14.49 -11.12
C LEU A 73 13.30 15.93 -11.36
N SER A 74 12.98 16.84 -10.42
CA SER A 74 13.43 18.24 -10.47
C SER A 74 14.96 18.34 -10.47
N TRP A 75 15.63 17.56 -9.62
CA TRP A 75 17.09 17.52 -9.54
C TRP A 75 17.74 17.02 -10.85
N VAL A 76 17.21 15.96 -11.45
CA VAL A 76 17.68 15.45 -12.75
C VAL A 76 17.47 16.49 -13.85
N ASN A 77 16.31 17.16 -13.87
CA ASN A 77 16.03 18.23 -14.82
C ASN A 77 17.04 19.38 -14.70
N THR A 78 17.40 19.80 -13.49
CA THR A 78 18.40 20.87 -13.31
C THR A 78 19.79 20.51 -13.84
N ILE A 79 20.20 19.23 -13.76
CA ILE A 79 21.51 18.76 -14.27
C ILE A 79 21.54 18.70 -15.79
N SER A 80 20.40 18.45 -16.45
CA SER A 80 20.33 18.35 -17.92
C SER A 80 20.37 19.71 -18.64
N ILE A 81 20.10 20.82 -17.94
CA ILE A 81 19.99 22.16 -18.55
C ILE A 81 21.24 23.03 -18.27
N THR A 82 22.17 22.54 -17.44
CA THR A 82 23.51 23.12 -17.22
C THR A 82 24.56 22.39 -18.04
#